data_AF-A0A0D8HCK5-F1
#
_entry.id   AF-A0A0D8HCK5-F1
#
_cell.length_a   1.000
_cell.length_b   1.000
_cell.length_c   1.000
_cell.angle_alpha   90.00
_cell.angle_beta   90.00
_cell.angle_gamma   90.00
#
_symmetry.space_group_name_H-M   'P 1'
#
loop_
_entity.id
_entity.type
_entity.pdbx_description
1 polymer ?
#
loop_
_entity_poly.entity_id
_entity_poly.type
_entity_poly.pdbx_seq_one_letter_code
_entity_poly.pdbx_strand_id
1 'polypeptide(L)'
;MKDSKESMEIIEAYDLFGSYNGAAQFVGCSPNTVKKYVQARNAGQLIRQGQYERRPKATDKYAGVIEEAVDKSKAKVRAKAIHVRLVALGYNGSIRSTRRAVATAKVAWRKSTQRIFWPWIAEMGKWAQYDFSSWSCDRWEKDHTLSLLSPFL
;
A
#
# COMPACT_ATOMS: atom_id res chain seq x y z
N MET A 1 -14.95 9.15 3.40
CA MET A 1 -14.91 8.21 2.25
C MET A 1 -16.04 7.23 2.47
N LYS A 2 -16.79 6.89 1.43
CA LYS A 2 -17.99 6.04 1.58
C LYS A 2 -17.57 4.57 1.69
N ASP A 3 -18.29 3.80 2.50
CA ASP A 3 -18.03 2.36 2.64
C ASP A 3 -18.33 1.58 1.36
N SER A 4 -17.77 0.37 1.23
CA SER A 4 -18.07 -0.48 0.07
C SER A 4 -19.57 -0.79 0.01
N LYS A 5 -20.19 -1.04 1.17
CA LYS A 5 -21.65 -1.23 1.28
C LYS A 5 -22.40 0.02 0.84
N GLU A 6 -22.05 1.15 1.42
CA GLU A 6 -22.69 2.43 1.11
C GLU A 6 -22.48 2.87 -0.36
N SER A 7 -21.38 2.44 -1.01
CA SER A 7 -21.15 2.67 -2.44
C SER A 7 -22.10 1.86 -3.30
N MET A 8 -22.44 0.64 -2.89
CA MET A 8 -23.43 -0.21 -3.54
C MET A 8 -24.83 0.39 -3.39
N GLU A 9 -25.20 0.84 -2.18
CA GLU A 9 -26.49 1.50 -1.92
C GLU A 9 -26.69 2.75 -2.80
N ILE A 10 -25.63 3.53 -3.05
CA ILE A 10 -25.68 4.68 -3.97
C ILE A 10 -25.98 4.26 -5.41
N ILE A 11 -25.40 3.15 -5.87
CA ILE A 11 -25.60 2.63 -7.23
C ILE A 11 -27.00 2.04 -7.37
N GLU A 12 -27.45 1.25 -6.38
CA GLU A 12 -28.79 0.67 -6.35
C GLU A 12 -29.87 1.74 -6.34
N ALA A 13 -29.68 2.82 -5.57
CA ALA A 13 -30.58 3.96 -5.59
C ALA A 13 -30.65 4.63 -6.97
N TYR A 14 -29.54 4.72 -7.70
CA TYR A 14 -29.57 5.23 -9.07
C TYR A 14 -30.32 4.29 -10.02
N ASP A 15 -30.12 2.97 -9.90
CA ASP A 15 -30.84 1.99 -10.71
C ASP A 15 -32.36 2.00 -10.41
N LEU A 16 -32.77 2.34 -9.17
CA LEU A 16 -34.17 2.49 -8.78
C LEU A 16 -34.81 3.79 -9.29
N PHE A 17 -34.15 4.93 -9.14
CA PHE A 17 -34.73 6.25 -9.44
C PHE A 17 -34.41 6.78 -10.84
N GLY A 18 -33.39 6.27 -11.51
CA GLY A 18 -32.94 6.73 -12.83
C GLY A 18 -32.40 8.16 -12.89
N SER A 19 -32.31 8.86 -11.75
CA SER A 19 -31.87 10.26 -11.67
C SER A 19 -30.85 10.48 -10.54
N TYR A 20 -29.85 11.34 -10.80
CA TYR A 20 -28.82 11.64 -9.80
C TYR A 20 -29.38 12.37 -8.57
N ASN A 21 -30.33 13.29 -8.78
CA ASN A 21 -30.94 14.05 -7.69
C ASN A 21 -31.87 13.19 -6.83
N GLY A 22 -32.69 12.33 -7.44
CA GLY A 22 -33.59 11.42 -6.70
C GLY A 22 -32.82 10.41 -5.86
N ALA A 23 -31.81 9.77 -6.45
CA ALA A 23 -30.94 8.83 -5.73
C ALA A 23 -30.16 9.52 -4.59
N ALA A 24 -29.66 10.73 -4.84
CA ALA A 24 -28.96 11.53 -3.83
C ALA A 24 -29.86 11.88 -2.63
N GLN A 25 -31.10 12.29 -2.90
CA GLN A 25 -32.08 12.59 -1.86
C GLN A 25 -32.45 11.37 -1.03
N PHE A 26 -32.62 10.20 -1.67
CA PHE A 26 -32.94 8.94 -1.00
C PHE A 26 -31.81 8.46 -0.06
N VAL A 27 -30.56 8.48 -0.54
CA VAL A 27 -29.40 8.02 0.25
C VAL A 27 -28.86 9.10 1.19
N GLY A 28 -29.27 10.36 1.03
CA GLY A 28 -28.75 11.50 1.79
C GLY A 28 -27.31 11.87 1.41
N CYS A 29 -26.98 11.81 0.11
CA CYS A 29 -25.65 12.17 -0.40
C CYS A 29 -25.72 13.30 -1.46
N SER A 30 -24.57 13.80 -1.93
CA SER A 30 -24.55 14.80 -3.01
C SER A 30 -24.83 14.15 -4.37
N PRO A 31 -25.61 14.77 -5.28
CA PRO A 31 -25.81 14.29 -6.66
C PRO A 31 -24.50 14.08 -7.42
N ASN A 32 -23.48 14.89 -7.14
CA ASN A 32 -22.14 14.74 -7.73
C ASN A 32 -21.44 13.45 -7.25
N THR A 33 -21.72 13.01 -6.03
CA THR A 33 -21.24 11.73 -5.52
C THR A 33 -21.89 10.59 -6.31
N VAL A 34 -23.21 10.56 -6.43
CA VAL A 34 -23.93 9.56 -7.23
C VAL A 34 -23.38 9.51 -8.66
N LYS A 35 -23.25 10.67 -9.32
CA LYS A 35 -22.68 10.79 -10.67
C LYS A 35 -21.29 10.16 -10.76
N LYS A 36 -20.40 10.44 -9.81
CA LYS A 36 -19.04 9.88 -9.77
C LYS A 36 -19.05 8.35 -9.67
N TYR A 37 -19.88 7.78 -8.80
CA TYR A 37 -19.96 6.33 -8.60
C TYR A 37 -20.59 5.61 -9.81
N VAL A 38 -21.62 6.19 -10.41
CA VAL A 38 -22.23 5.66 -11.64
C VAL A 38 -21.25 5.71 -12.82
N GLN A 39 -20.52 6.81 -12.99
CA GLN A 39 -19.51 6.91 -14.05
C GLN A 39 -18.40 5.88 -13.89
N ALA A 40 -17.94 5.66 -12.66
CA ALA A 40 -16.94 4.63 -12.39
C ALA A 40 -17.48 3.21 -12.67
N ARG A 41 -18.71 2.89 -12.26
CA ARG A 41 -19.36 1.62 -12.61
C ARG A 41 -19.43 1.42 -14.13
N ASN A 42 -19.86 2.45 -14.88
CA ASN A 42 -19.96 2.38 -16.33
C ASN A 42 -18.59 2.20 -17.00
N ALA A 43 -17.52 2.69 -16.39
CA ALA A 43 -16.14 2.45 -16.81
C ALA A 43 -15.58 1.09 -16.35
N GLY A 44 -16.39 0.23 -15.72
CA GLY A 44 -15.94 -1.04 -15.14
C GLY A 44 -15.04 -0.88 -13.91
N GLN A 45 -14.94 0.33 -13.36
CA GLN A 45 -14.12 0.65 -12.20
C GLN A 45 -14.98 0.54 -10.94
N LEU A 46 -14.69 -0.46 -10.10
CA LEU A 46 -15.19 -0.45 -8.74
C LEU A 46 -14.43 0.64 -7.98
N ILE A 47 -15.07 1.74 -7.56
CA ILE A 47 -14.46 2.69 -6.63
C ILE A 47 -14.34 2.00 -5.26
N ARG A 48 -13.36 1.11 -5.13
CA ARG A 48 -13.06 0.46 -3.86
C ARG A 48 -12.41 1.50 -2.95
N GLN A 49 -12.74 1.42 -1.66
CA GLN A 49 -12.00 2.12 -0.63
C GLN A 49 -10.48 1.96 -0.85
N GLY A 50 -9.77 3.08 -0.97
CA GLY A 50 -8.30 3.10 -1.09
C GLY A 50 -7.74 3.15 -2.50
N GLN A 51 -8.54 3.02 -3.57
CA GLN A 51 -8.08 3.20 -4.97
C GLN A 51 -8.02 4.69 -5.40
N TYR A 52 -7.61 5.59 -4.50
CA TYR A 52 -7.15 6.89 -4.97
C TYR A 52 -5.67 6.76 -5.27
N GLU A 53 -5.30 6.97 -6.54
CA GLU A 53 -3.90 7.04 -6.91
C GLU A 53 -3.20 8.11 -6.07
N ARG A 54 -2.28 7.67 -5.21
CA ARG A 54 -1.49 8.56 -4.38
C ARG A 54 -0.71 9.49 -5.32
N ARG A 55 -0.99 10.79 -5.26
CA ARG A 55 -0.21 11.80 -5.98
C ARG A 55 1.30 11.55 -5.75
N PRO A 56 2.12 11.46 -6.82
CA PRO A 56 3.55 11.25 -6.68
C PRO A 56 4.18 12.42 -5.92
N LYS A 57 5.05 12.11 -4.96
CA LYS A 57 5.84 13.07 -4.21
C LYS A 57 7.23 13.14 -4.82
N ALA A 58 7.86 14.31 -4.77
CA ALA A 58 9.25 14.49 -5.22
C ALA A 58 10.24 13.50 -4.54
N THR A 59 9.92 13.02 -3.34
CA THR A 59 10.73 12.04 -2.62
C THR A 59 10.64 10.62 -3.19
N ASP A 60 9.58 10.28 -3.93
CA ASP A 60 9.37 8.91 -4.42
C ASP A 60 10.45 8.49 -5.45
N LYS A 61 10.99 9.44 -6.22
CA LYS A 61 12.15 9.23 -7.10
C LYS A 61 13.36 8.65 -6.37
N TYR A 62 13.50 8.95 -5.08
CA TYR A 62 14.61 8.53 -4.24
C TYR A 62 14.24 7.43 -3.25
N ALA A 63 13.08 6.78 -3.42
CA ALA A 63 12.60 5.75 -2.49
C ALA A 63 13.61 4.61 -2.32
N GLY A 64 14.19 4.10 -3.41
CA GLY A 64 15.19 3.02 -3.35
C GLY A 64 16.43 3.38 -2.51
N VAL A 65 16.96 4.60 -2.64
CA VAL A 65 18.11 5.07 -1.84
C VAL A 65 17.76 5.15 -0.35
N ILE A 66 16.53 5.58 -0.03
CA ILE A 66 16.05 5.67 1.34
C ILE A 66 15.89 4.26 1.93
N GLU A 67 15.28 3.34 1.19
CA GLU A 67 15.03 1.96 1.59
C GLU A 67 16.34 1.21 1.82
N GLU A 68 17.28 1.31 0.89
CA GLU A 68 18.61 0.70 1.01
C GLU A 68 19.37 1.22 2.25
N ALA A 69 19.32 2.54 2.50
CA ALA A 69 19.94 3.13 3.67
C ALA A 69 19.28 2.68 4.99
N VAL A 70 17.96 2.51 4.98
CA VAL A 70 17.21 1.97 6.13
C VAL A 70 17.57 0.51 6.36
N ASP A 71 17.64 -0.30 5.31
CA ASP A 71 17.94 -1.73 5.40
C ASP A 71 19.36 -1.98 5.91
N LYS A 72 20.37 -1.35 5.29
CA LYS A 72 21.78 -1.41 5.72
C LYS A 72 21.98 -1.00 7.18
N SER A 73 21.16 -0.10 7.68
CA SER A 73 21.25 0.40 9.06
C SER A 73 20.31 -0.30 10.04
N LYS A 74 19.56 -1.33 9.62
CA LYS A 74 18.52 -1.99 10.42
C LYS A 74 17.56 -0.97 11.06
N ALA A 75 17.12 -0.01 10.26
CA ALA A 75 16.28 1.13 10.65
C ALA A 75 16.84 2.07 11.74
N LYS A 76 18.14 2.02 12.06
CA LYS A 76 18.76 2.93 13.06
C LYS A 76 19.22 4.26 12.49
N VAL A 77 19.38 4.38 11.16
CA VAL A 77 19.87 5.61 10.51
C VAL A 77 19.04 6.87 10.83
N ARG A 78 19.69 8.00 11.05
CA ARG A 78 19.03 9.30 11.24
C ARG A 78 18.61 9.89 9.89
N ALA A 79 17.40 10.45 9.83
CA ALA A 79 16.87 11.06 8.61
C ALA A 79 17.69 12.24 8.09
N LYS A 80 18.36 13.00 8.96
CA LYS A 80 19.25 14.11 8.55
C LYS A 80 20.43 13.62 7.71
N ALA A 81 21.03 12.49 8.08
CA ALA A 81 22.13 11.90 7.32
C ALA A 81 21.69 11.43 5.92
N ILE A 82 20.48 10.85 5.83
CA ILE A 82 19.88 10.51 4.53
C ILE A 82 19.62 11.77 3.72
N HIS A 83 19.07 12.82 4.33
CA HIS A 83 18.78 14.07 3.62
C HIS A 83 20.02 14.69 2.97
N VAL A 84 21.16 14.73 3.66
CA VAL A 84 22.42 15.21 3.08
C VAL A 84 22.81 14.40 1.84
N ARG A 85 22.67 13.06 1.91
CA ARG A 85 22.93 12.18 0.75
C ARG A 85 21.95 12.43 -0.39
N LEU A 86 20.66 12.64 -0.09
CA LEU A 86 19.65 12.94 -1.11
C LEU A 86 19.91 14.29 -1.80
N VAL A 87 20.32 15.31 -1.04
CA VAL A 87 20.66 16.62 -1.60
C VAL A 87 21.84 16.51 -2.55
N ALA A 88 22.87 15.73 -2.20
CA ALA A 88 24.00 15.45 -3.09
C ALA A 88 23.59 14.74 -4.39
N LEU A 89 22.48 13.98 -4.38
CA LEU A 89 21.90 13.34 -5.56
C LEU A 89 20.92 14.23 -6.35
N GLY A 90 20.77 15.51 -5.96
CA GLY A 90 19.88 16.46 -6.64
C GLY A 90 18.46 16.56 -6.06
N TYR A 91 18.23 16.15 -4.81
CA TYR A 91 16.96 16.37 -4.14
C TYR A 91 16.77 17.84 -3.71
N ASN A 92 15.83 18.54 -4.34
CA ASN A 92 15.48 19.94 -4.03
C ASN A 92 14.31 20.08 -3.02
N GLY A 93 13.88 18.99 -2.39
CA GLY A 93 12.75 19.02 -1.45
C GLY A 93 13.16 19.38 -0.02
N SER A 94 12.16 19.59 0.84
CA SER A 94 12.40 19.94 2.25
C SER A 94 12.89 18.74 3.09
N ILE A 95 13.68 19.03 4.12
CA ILE A 95 14.08 18.04 5.14
C ILE A 95 12.87 17.39 5.83
N ARG A 96 11.75 18.11 5.98
CA ARG A 96 10.50 17.58 6.56
C ARG A 96 9.92 16.46 5.70
N SER A 97 9.95 16.63 4.38
CA SER A 97 9.50 15.61 3.42
C SER A 97 10.40 14.38 3.46
N THR A 98 11.73 14.56 3.55
CA THR A 98 12.66 13.44 3.76
C THR A 98 12.39 12.72 5.07
N ARG A 99 12.20 13.42 6.18
CA ARG A 99 11.88 12.80 7.48
C ARG A 99 10.62 11.96 7.43
N ARG A 100 9.57 12.43 6.76
CA ARG A 100 8.32 11.67 6.57
C ARG A 100 8.56 10.41 5.74
N ALA A 101 9.28 10.52 4.63
CA ALA A 101 9.59 9.36 3.79
C ALA A 101 10.43 8.31 4.54
N VAL A 102 11.47 8.74 5.26
CA VAL A 102 12.28 7.85 6.10
C VAL A 102 11.44 7.18 7.19
N ALA A 103 10.51 7.91 7.82
CA ALA A 103 9.62 7.33 8.82
C ALA A 103 8.73 6.24 8.21
N THR A 104 8.14 6.49 7.03
CA THR A 104 7.35 5.50 6.29
C THR A 104 8.20 4.27 5.92
N ALA A 105 9.40 4.47 5.38
CA ALA A 105 10.31 3.38 5.02
C ALA A 105 10.71 2.54 6.25
N LYS A 106 10.97 3.17 7.41
CA LYS A 106 11.24 2.44 8.65
C LYS A 106 10.03 1.65 9.16
N VAL A 107 8.81 2.16 8.97
CA VAL A 107 7.60 1.41 9.33
C VAL A 107 7.44 0.20 8.41
N ALA A 108 7.64 0.36 7.11
CA ALA A 108 7.61 -0.74 6.15
C ALA A 108 8.67 -1.80 6.49
N TRP A 109 9.92 -1.38 6.74
CA TRP A 109 11.01 -2.28 7.14
C TRP A 109 10.70 -3.06 8.42
N ARG A 110 10.10 -2.40 9.43
CA ARG A 110 9.66 -3.12 10.63
C ARG A 110 8.57 -4.13 10.33
N LYS A 111 7.60 -3.80 9.47
CA LYS A 111 6.55 -4.76 9.11
C LYS A 111 7.09 -5.98 8.38
N SER A 112 8.10 -5.81 7.52
CA SER A 112 8.71 -6.95 6.81
C SER A 112 9.68 -7.74 7.68
N THR A 113 10.39 -7.09 8.61
CA THR A 113 11.41 -7.75 9.45
C THR A 113 10.86 -8.25 10.80
N GLN A 114 9.74 -7.71 11.27
CA GLN A 114 9.15 -8.13 12.53
C GLN A 114 8.67 -9.58 12.41
N ARG A 115 9.07 -10.41 13.37
CA ARG A 115 8.60 -11.79 13.47
C ARG A 115 7.08 -11.79 13.59
N ILE A 116 6.42 -12.48 12.68
CA ILE A 116 4.98 -12.74 12.75
C ILE A 116 4.82 -14.04 13.53
N PHE A 117 4.19 -13.98 14.70
CA PHE A 117 3.74 -15.18 15.38
C PHE A 117 2.51 -15.70 14.64
N TRP A 118 2.58 -16.94 14.13
CA TRP A 118 1.39 -17.60 13.63
C TRP A 118 0.39 -17.74 14.79
N PRO A 119 -0.89 -17.38 14.60
CA PRO A 119 -1.86 -17.51 15.67
C PRO A 119 -1.94 -18.97 16.10
N TRP A 120 -1.73 -19.21 17.40
CA TRP A 120 -1.89 -20.54 17.98
C TRP A 120 -3.35 -20.99 17.82
N ILE A 121 -3.55 -22.19 17.27
CA ILE A 121 -4.88 -22.81 17.17
C ILE A 121 -5.11 -23.58 18.48
N ALA A 122 -5.98 -23.03 19.32
CA ALA A 122 -6.33 -23.59 20.61
C ALA A 122 -7.30 -24.77 20.47
N GLU A 123 -6.80 -25.97 20.20
CA GLU A 123 -7.61 -27.19 20.37
C GLU A 123 -7.35 -27.82 21.74
N MET A 124 -8.43 -28.09 22.49
CA MET A 124 -8.34 -28.80 23.76
C MET A 124 -7.81 -30.23 23.51
N GLY A 125 -6.68 -30.59 24.14
CA GLY A 125 -6.09 -31.92 24.04
C GLY A 125 -4.94 -32.07 23.02
N LYS A 126 -4.52 -30.99 22.34
CA LYS A 126 -3.32 -30.99 21.48
C LYS A 126 -2.13 -30.34 22.19
N TRP A 127 -0.93 -30.73 21.80
CA TRP A 127 0.36 -30.20 22.27
C TRP A 127 0.67 -28.87 21.58
N ALA A 128 1.21 -27.91 22.33
CA ALA A 128 1.54 -26.60 21.78
C ALA A 128 2.74 -26.69 20.84
N GLN A 129 2.51 -26.55 19.53
CA GLN A 129 3.58 -26.46 18.56
C GLN A 129 4.08 -25.01 18.49
N TYR A 130 5.29 -24.77 19.02
CA TYR A 130 6.02 -23.52 18.85
C TYR A 130 6.88 -23.63 17.60
N ASP A 131 6.47 -22.97 16.51
CA ASP A 131 7.33 -22.85 15.34
C ASP A 131 8.33 -21.70 15.54
N PHE A 132 9.59 -22.04 15.76
CA PHE A 132 10.73 -21.12 15.72
C PHE A 132 11.27 -21.01 14.28
N SER A 133 10.46 -20.55 13.33
CA SER A 133 10.92 -20.34 11.96
C SER A 133 11.58 -18.97 11.77
N SER A 134 12.83 -18.97 11.31
CA SER A 134 13.55 -17.78 10.83
C SER A 134 13.43 -17.66 9.32
N TRP A 135 12.30 -17.17 8.81
CA TRP A 135 12.21 -16.86 7.39
C TRP A 135 11.73 -15.43 7.14
N SER A 136 12.56 -14.68 6.42
CA SER A 136 12.29 -13.35 5.90
C SER A 136 11.26 -13.45 4.77
N CYS A 137 10.08 -12.85 4.97
CA CYS A 137 9.17 -12.58 3.87
C CYS A 137 9.55 -11.21 3.27
N ASP A 138 9.51 -11.13 1.93
CA ASP A 138 9.82 -9.98 1.07
C ASP A 138 11.30 -9.75 0.71
N ARG A 139 11.82 -10.64 -0.14
CA ARG A 139 12.80 -10.29 -1.17
C ARG A 139 12.33 -10.89 -2.49
N TRP A 140 11.36 -10.24 -3.14
CA TRP A 140 10.99 -10.59 -4.51
C TRP A 140 11.86 -9.82 -5.51
N GLU A 141 12.49 -10.61 -6.39
CA GLU A 141 12.88 -10.29 -7.76
C GLU A 141 14.17 -9.48 -8.00
N LYS A 142 15.31 -10.18 -7.96
CA LYS A 142 16.51 -9.81 -8.73
C LYS A 142 17.16 -11.04 -9.36
N ASP A 143 16.45 -11.70 -10.27
CA ASP A 143 17.06 -12.65 -11.21
C ASP A 143 16.30 -12.56 -12.53
N HIS A 144 16.59 -11.53 -13.32
CA HIS A 144 16.31 -11.49 -14.75
C HIS A 144 17.63 -11.15 -15.43
N THR A 145 18.42 -12.19 -15.72
CA THR A 145 19.25 -12.37 -16.92
C THR A 145 20.07 -13.65 -16.78
N LEU A 146 20.25 -14.34 -17.91
CA LEU A 146 21.06 -15.54 -18.17
C LEU A 146 20.25 -16.85 -18.17
N SER A 147 19.54 -17.19 -19.24
CA SER A 147 20.02 -17.70 -20.56
C SER A 147 20.30 -19.20 -20.55
N LEU A 148 19.51 -19.92 -21.37
CA LEU A 148 19.80 -21.18 -22.07
C LEU A 148 19.79 -22.45 -21.19
N LEU A 149 18.72 -23.24 -21.20
CA LEU A 149 18.48 -24.31 -22.19
C LEU A 149 19.77 -25.05 -22.58
N SER A 150 20.02 -26.20 -21.96
CA SER A 150 20.22 -27.44 -22.73
C SER A 150 19.92 -28.69 -21.89
N PRO A 151 19.37 -29.77 -22.48
CA PRO A 151 18.86 -30.97 -21.80
C PRO A 151 19.83 -32.17 -21.91
N PHE A 152 19.47 -33.27 -21.23
CA PHE A 152 20.02 -34.62 -21.30
C PHE A 152 21.41 -34.89 -20.67
N LEU A 153 21.39 -35.55 -19.50
CA LEU A 153 21.81 -36.95 -19.34
C LEU A 153 21.26 -37.52 -18.03
#